data_AF-B4FD92-F1
#
_entry.id   AF-B4FD92-F1
#
_cell.length_a   1.000
_cell.length_b   1.000
_cell.length_c   1.000
_cell.angle_alpha   90.00
_cell.angle_beta   90.00
_cell.angle_gamma   90.00
#
_symmetry.space_group_name_H-M   'P 1'
#
loop_
_entity.id
_entity.type
_entity.pdbx_description
1 polymer ?
#
loop_
_entity_poly.entity_id
_entity_poly.type
_entity_poly.pdbx_seq_one_letter_code
_entity_poly.pdbx_strand_id
1 'polypeptide(L)'
;MAAPHDEAAAWAEEAARRVWAGAVPLQVHLHDADVTALPPPPPFLTLGPRIGYLPLLIPVIRAHFSNALPPGVDTVWFEYKGLPLKWYVPIGVLFDLLCADPERPWNLIVHFRGYPSEILSPCEGEDSVKWSYMNSLKEATFIITGNSKSVMNMSHADQVALWESVMKGNLDGYKNISTRLKLGPFEDDVLVRTASVERQRQQNSDEPESPGSSKPWSLFDYTYAMFKKTLST
;
A
#
# COMPACT_ATOMS: atom_id res chain seq x y z
N MET A 1 -33.88 24.28 -2.61
CA MET A 1 -33.00 23.74 -1.56
C MET A 1 -32.37 22.46 -2.09
N ALA A 2 -31.14 22.53 -2.61
CA ALA A 2 -30.41 21.38 -3.20
C ALA A 2 -29.01 21.22 -2.55
N ALA A 3 -28.86 21.66 -1.30
CA ALA A 3 -27.54 22.01 -0.75
C ALA A 3 -26.68 20.90 -0.09
N PRO A 4 -27.19 19.80 0.51
CA PRO A 4 -26.32 18.91 1.30
C PRO A 4 -25.46 17.95 0.48
N HIS A 5 -25.98 17.46 -0.64
CA HIS A 5 -25.34 16.40 -1.42
C HIS A 5 -24.21 16.94 -2.31
N ASP A 6 -24.39 18.13 -2.88
CA ASP A 6 -23.39 18.77 -3.74
C ASP A 6 -22.16 19.22 -2.95
N GLU A 7 -22.36 19.66 -1.71
CA GLU A 7 -21.28 20.04 -0.80
C GLU A 7 -20.47 18.80 -0.35
N ALA A 8 -21.16 17.72 0.04
CA ALA A 8 -20.55 16.42 0.37
C ALA A 8 -19.66 15.87 -0.76
N ALA A 9 -20.15 15.93 -2.00
CA ALA A 9 -19.38 15.49 -3.17
C ALA A 9 -18.12 16.35 -3.38
N ALA A 10 -18.23 17.68 -3.20
CA ALA A 10 -17.09 18.59 -3.32
C ALA A 10 -16.00 18.31 -2.28
N TRP A 11 -16.36 18.07 -1.02
CA TRP A 11 -15.38 17.69 0.01
C TRP A 11 -14.73 16.33 -0.26
N ALA A 12 -15.50 15.34 -0.74
CA ALA A 12 -14.96 14.04 -1.10
C ALA A 12 -13.94 14.15 -2.23
N GLU A 13 -14.21 15.00 -3.23
CA GLU A 13 -13.31 15.25 -4.33
C GLU A 13 -12.01 15.93 -3.87
N GLU A 14 -12.11 16.95 -3.02
CA GLU A 14 -10.96 17.63 -2.44
C GLU A 14 -10.14 16.71 -1.53
N ALA A 15 -10.77 15.89 -0.71
CA ALA A 15 -10.09 14.90 0.11
C ALA A 15 -9.31 13.90 -0.75
N ALA A 16 -9.90 13.41 -1.84
CA ALA A 16 -9.21 12.52 -2.78
C ALA A 16 -7.98 13.19 -3.40
N ARG A 17 -8.07 14.46 -3.81
CA ARG A 17 -6.91 15.23 -4.32
C ARG A 17 -5.80 15.32 -3.29
N ARG A 18 -6.12 15.61 -2.03
CA ARG A 18 -5.12 15.71 -0.95
C ARG A 18 -4.45 14.39 -0.64
N VAL A 19 -5.21 13.29 -0.65
CA VAL A 19 -4.65 11.94 -0.47
C VAL A 19 -3.67 11.61 -1.60
N TRP A 20 -4.06 11.91 -2.84
CA TRP A 20 -3.23 11.64 -4.03
C TRP A 20 -1.99 12.52 -4.12
N ALA A 21 -2.07 13.78 -3.72
CA ALA A 21 -0.94 14.70 -3.68
C ALA A 21 -0.06 14.51 -2.43
N GLY A 22 -0.47 13.68 -1.48
CA GLY A 22 0.24 13.47 -0.22
C GLY A 22 1.64 12.88 -0.44
N ALA A 23 2.64 13.45 0.23
CA ALA A 23 4.02 12.99 0.14
C ALA A 23 4.70 12.88 1.52
N VAL A 24 5.74 12.07 1.59
CA VAL A 24 6.65 11.92 2.74
C VAL A 24 8.01 12.48 2.34
N PRO A 25 8.60 13.44 3.07
CA PRO A 25 9.97 13.85 2.83
C PRO A 25 10.90 12.70 3.21
N LEU A 26 11.65 12.18 2.25
CA LEU A 26 12.57 11.07 2.40
C LEU A 26 14.01 11.58 2.40
N GLN A 27 14.81 11.06 3.33
CA GLN A 27 16.26 11.18 3.32
C GLN A 27 16.87 9.78 3.29
N VAL A 28 17.43 9.42 2.14
CA VAL A 28 17.96 8.08 1.87
C VAL A 28 19.47 8.10 1.92
N HIS A 29 20.05 7.34 2.84
CA HIS A 29 21.50 7.16 2.97
C HIS A 29 21.91 5.86 2.29
N LEU A 30 23.08 5.86 1.63
CA LEU A 30 23.72 4.62 1.21
C LEU A 30 24.25 3.89 2.44
N HIS A 31 24.02 2.59 2.55
CA HIS A 31 24.56 1.80 3.65
C HIS A 31 26.09 1.80 3.63
N ASP A 32 26.73 1.91 4.80
CA ASP A 32 28.19 2.08 4.92
C ASP A 32 28.99 0.94 4.27
N ALA A 33 28.48 -0.29 4.33
CA ALA A 33 29.13 -1.44 3.69
C ALA A 33 29.12 -1.38 2.15
N ASP A 34 28.25 -0.54 1.58
CA ASP A 34 28.12 -0.33 0.14
C ASP A 34 28.82 0.96 -0.34
N VAL A 35 29.50 1.72 0.54
CA VAL A 35 30.20 2.95 0.19
C VAL A 35 31.64 2.64 -0.27
N THR A 36 31.98 3.03 -1.49
CA THR A 36 33.35 2.93 -2.03
C THR A 36 34.04 4.28 -2.23
N ALA A 37 33.30 5.38 -2.11
CA ALA A 37 33.82 6.74 -2.29
C ALA A 37 34.30 7.36 -0.96
N LEU A 38 35.33 8.22 -1.05
CA LEU A 38 35.85 9.04 0.05
C LEU A 38 35.92 10.52 -0.43
N PRO A 39 35.20 11.45 0.23
CA PRO A 39 34.28 11.24 1.34
C PRO A 39 33.00 10.45 0.95
N PRO A 40 32.24 9.90 1.92
CA PRO A 40 30.97 9.25 1.64
C PRO A 40 30.00 10.17 0.88
N PRO A 41 29.14 9.62 0.00
CA PRO A 41 28.21 10.42 -0.79
C PRO A 41 27.16 11.08 0.13
N PRO A 42 26.68 12.29 -0.21
CA PRO A 42 25.59 12.92 0.53
C PRO A 42 24.30 12.10 0.37
N PRO A 43 23.38 12.14 1.36
CA PRO A 43 22.11 11.45 1.25
C PRO A 43 21.27 11.97 0.07
N PHE A 44 20.46 11.09 -0.49
CA PHE A 44 19.49 11.44 -1.51
C PHE A 44 18.21 11.96 -0.85
N LEU A 45 17.79 13.16 -1.22
CA LEU A 45 16.59 13.82 -0.69
C LEU A 45 15.49 13.84 -1.76
N THR A 46 14.30 13.37 -1.43
CA THR A 46 13.13 13.43 -2.33
C THR A 46 11.81 13.46 -1.59
N LEU A 47 10.74 13.84 -2.28
CA LEU A 47 9.36 13.67 -1.80
C LEU A 47 8.82 12.34 -2.34
N GLY A 48 8.69 11.34 -1.46
CA GLY A 48 8.08 10.06 -1.79
C GLY A 48 6.56 10.15 -1.75
N PRO A 49 5.83 9.85 -2.85
CA PRO A 49 4.36 9.86 -2.84
C PRO A 49 3.82 8.86 -1.81
N ARG A 50 2.86 9.27 -0.97
CA ARG A 50 2.29 8.40 0.07
C ARG A 50 1.64 7.14 -0.50
N ILE A 51 1.00 7.26 -1.66
CA ILE A 51 0.39 6.15 -2.40
C ILE A 51 1.38 5.41 -3.30
N GLY A 52 2.62 5.88 -3.41
CA GLY A 52 3.69 5.26 -4.19
C GLY A 52 4.41 4.15 -3.42
N TYR A 53 5.34 3.49 -4.10
CA TYR A 53 6.12 2.36 -3.57
C TYR A 53 7.62 2.67 -3.65
N LEU A 54 8.39 2.26 -2.64
CA LEU A 54 9.83 2.53 -2.56
C LEU A 54 10.63 2.05 -3.79
N PRO A 55 10.37 0.86 -4.38
CA PRO A 55 11.14 0.40 -5.54
C PRO A 55 11.04 1.31 -6.77
N LEU A 56 9.98 2.11 -6.88
CA LEU A 56 9.82 3.07 -7.98
C LEU A 56 10.84 4.20 -7.94
N LEU A 57 11.47 4.43 -6.78
CA LEU A 57 12.52 5.43 -6.60
C LEU A 57 13.92 4.86 -6.90
N ILE A 58 14.07 3.54 -7.08
CA ILE A 58 15.38 2.88 -7.28
C ILE A 58 16.15 3.46 -8.48
N PRO A 59 15.53 3.73 -9.66
CA PRO A 59 16.30 4.25 -10.79
C PRO A 59 16.99 5.59 -10.49
N VAL A 60 16.30 6.51 -9.82
CA VAL A 60 16.85 7.82 -9.47
C VAL A 60 17.83 7.75 -8.30
N ILE A 61 17.56 6.89 -7.31
CA ILE A 61 18.47 6.64 -6.17
C ILE A 61 19.78 6.01 -6.65
N ARG A 62 19.70 5.02 -7.55
CA ARG A 62 20.87 4.38 -8.15
C ARG A 62 21.71 5.38 -8.94
N ALA A 63 21.08 6.24 -9.73
CA ALA A 63 21.79 7.27 -10.49
C ALA A 63 22.52 8.26 -9.55
N HIS A 64 21.94 8.60 -8.40
CA HIS A 64 22.57 9.47 -7.40
C HIS A 64 23.81 8.83 -6.76
N PHE A 65 23.75 7.53 -6.43
CA PHE A 65 24.83 6.81 -5.75
C PHE A 65 25.82 6.11 -6.68
N SER A 66 25.64 6.16 -8.01
CA SER A 66 26.37 5.31 -8.97
C SER A 66 27.89 5.34 -8.85
N ASN A 67 28.46 6.49 -8.47
CA ASN A 67 29.90 6.68 -8.34
C ASN A 67 30.48 6.22 -7.00
N ALA A 68 29.63 5.82 -6.06
CA ALA A 68 30.00 5.40 -4.71
C ALA A 68 29.66 3.94 -4.43
N LEU A 69 29.17 3.19 -5.43
CA LEU A 69 28.81 1.79 -5.29
C LEU A 69 30.00 0.86 -5.61
N PRO A 70 30.09 -0.31 -4.97
CA PRO A 70 31.02 -1.35 -5.38
C PRO A 70 30.60 -1.95 -6.72
N PRO A 71 31.55 -2.52 -7.49
CA PRO A 71 31.21 -3.29 -8.68
C PRO A 71 30.31 -4.50 -8.32
N GLY A 72 29.51 -4.96 -9.28
CA GLY A 72 28.68 -6.16 -9.12
C GLY A 72 27.21 -5.97 -9.51
N VAL A 73 26.42 -7.03 -9.30
CA VAL A 73 24.98 -7.02 -9.54
C VAL A 73 24.26 -6.44 -8.32
N ASP A 74 23.45 -5.43 -8.56
CA ASP A 74 22.70 -4.75 -7.50
C ASP A 74 21.49 -5.57 -7.04
N THR A 75 21.40 -5.78 -5.73
CA THR A 75 20.24 -6.34 -5.05
C THR A 75 19.68 -5.31 -4.07
N VAL A 76 18.78 -4.47 -4.58
CA VAL A 76 18.37 -3.25 -3.89
C VAL A 76 17.25 -3.51 -2.88
N TRP A 77 17.41 -3.03 -1.65
CA TRP A 77 16.38 -3.05 -0.63
C TRP A 77 16.52 -1.87 0.33
N PHE A 78 15.48 -1.61 1.11
CA PHE A 78 15.41 -0.46 2.01
C PHE A 78 15.28 -0.91 3.45
N GLU A 79 15.90 -0.16 4.35
CA GLU A 79 15.89 -0.40 5.78
C GLU A 79 15.47 0.87 6.53
N TYR A 80 14.78 0.68 7.65
CA TYR A 80 14.54 1.71 8.63
C TYR A 80 14.83 1.17 10.03
N LYS A 81 15.81 1.75 10.73
CA LYS A 81 16.18 1.40 12.12
C LYS A 81 16.43 -0.13 12.29
N GLY A 82 17.18 -0.74 11.37
CA GLY A 82 17.48 -2.18 11.40
C GLY A 82 16.39 -3.08 10.81
N LEU A 83 15.24 -2.53 10.41
CA LEU A 83 14.12 -3.30 9.86
C LEU A 83 14.10 -3.25 8.32
N PRO A 84 14.23 -4.40 7.62
CA PRO A 84 13.97 -4.48 6.19
C PRO A 84 12.53 -4.08 5.85
N LEU A 85 12.37 -3.10 4.96
CA LEU A 85 11.07 -2.57 4.58
C LEU A 85 10.41 -3.43 3.51
N LYS A 86 9.14 -3.78 3.76
CA LYS A 86 8.29 -4.51 2.82
C LYS A 86 7.96 -3.65 1.60
N TRP A 87 8.64 -3.91 0.49
CA TRP A 87 8.57 -3.09 -0.73
C TRP A 87 7.17 -3.02 -1.37
N TYR A 88 6.32 -4.03 -1.13
CA TYR A 88 4.95 -4.10 -1.62
C TYR A 88 3.96 -3.30 -0.77
N VAL A 89 4.43 -2.58 0.26
CA VAL A 89 3.61 -1.69 1.08
C VAL A 89 3.83 -0.24 0.64
N PRO A 90 2.77 0.58 0.48
CA PRO A 90 2.93 1.98 0.09
C PRO A 90 3.78 2.79 1.08
N ILE A 91 4.52 3.78 0.57
CA ILE A 91 5.45 4.63 1.32
C ILE A 91 4.76 5.28 2.51
N GLY A 92 3.56 5.85 2.31
CA GLY A 92 2.81 6.51 3.37
C GLY A 92 2.40 5.56 4.49
N VAL A 93 2.03 4.33 4.14
CA VAL A 93 1.65 3.29 5.12
C VAL A 93 2.86 2.85 5.92
N LEU A 94 4.00 2.60 5.27
CA LEU A 94 5.25 2.29 5.97
C LEU A 94 5.66 3.42 6.92
N PHE A 95 5.57 4.67 6.47
CA PHE A 95 5.88 5.84 7.29
C PHE A 95 4.97 5.93 8.51
N ASP A 96 3.65 5.90 8.32
CA ASP A 96 2.69 6.07 9.41
C ASP A 96 2.75 4.91 10.43
N LEU A 97 3.10 3.68 9.99
CA LEU A 97 3.23 2.52 10.88
C LEU A 97 4.54 2.49 11.67
N LEU A 98 5.65 2.90 11.07
CA LEU A 98 6.98 2.73 11.65
C LEU A 98 7.50 4.02 12.31
N CYS A 99 6.96 5.18 11.96
CA CYS A 99 7.36 6.48 12.45
C CYS A 99 6.30 7.06 13.40
N ALA A 100 6.24 6.54 14.63
CA ALA A 100 5.24 6.93 15.63
C ALA A 100 5.32 8.41 16.06
N ASP A 101 6.53 8.97 16.12
CA ASP A 101 6.78 10.41 16.24
C ASP A 101 7.34 10.87 14.89
N PRO A 102 6.66 11.78 14.15
CA PRO A 102 6.99 12.09 12.77
C PRO A 102 8.33 12.83 12.66
N GLU A 103 9.41 12.05 12.62
CA GLU A 103 10.74 12.46 12.22
C GLU A 103 10.69 12.96 10.77
N ARG A 104 11.16 14.19 10.53
CA ARG A 104 11.22 14.77 9.19
C ARG A 104 12.61 15.36 8.94
N PRO A 105 13.27 14.96 7.85
CA PRO A 105 12.88 13.93 6.87
C PRO A 105 12.84 12.50 7.45
N TRP A 106 12.08 11.60 6.81
CA TRP A 106 12.09 10.17 7.16
C TRP A 106 13.42 9.55 6.71
N ASN A 107 14.24 9.17 7.69
CA ASN A 107 15.59 8.66 7.46
C ASN A 107 15.58 7.17 7.09
N LEU A 108 15.86 6.88 5.82
CA LEU A 108 15.95 5.53 5.28
C LEU A 108 17.40 5.19 4.94
N ILE A 109 17.70 3.90 4.95
CA ILE A 109 18.95 3.36 4.42
C ILE A 109 18.61 2.53 3.18
N VAL A 110 19.35 2.75 2.10
CA VAL A 110 19.31 1.90 0.90
C VAL A 110 20.53 1.00 0.89
N HIS A 111 20.29 -0.27 0.63
CA HIS A 111 21.29 -1.28 0.42
C HIS A 111 21.28 -1.69 -1.04
N PHE A 112 22.45 -1.93 -1.62
CA PHE A 112 22.65 -2.46 -2.97
C PHE A 112 23.19 -3.89 -2.97
N ARG A 113 23.51 -4.43 -1.80
CA ARG A 113 23.98 -5.81 -1.59
C ARG A 113 23.22 -6.47 -0.44
N GLY A 114 23.44 -7.78 -0.28
CA GLY A 114 22.99 -8.52 0.90
C GLY A 114 21.46 -8.59 1.06
N TYR A 115 20.73 -8.82 -0.02
CA TYR A 115 19.26 -8.89 0.03
C TYR A 115 18.76 -9.89 1.09
N PRO A 116 17.84 -9.50 1.98
CA PRO A 116 17.36 -10.35 3.07
C PRO A 116 16.26 -11.30 2.57
N SER A 117 16.64 -12.29 1.76
CA SER A 117 15.71 -13.25 1.11
C SER A 117 14.89 -14.10 2.08
N GLU A 118 15.36 -14.24 3.33
CA GLU A 118 14.64 -14.95 4.40
C GLU A 118 13.43 -14.18 4.93
N ILE A 119 13.37 -12.86 4.69
CA ILE A 119 12.36 -11.95 5.24
C ILE A 119 11.57 -11.26 4.13
N LEU A 120 12.23 -10.89 3.03
CA LEU A 120 11.62 -10.19 1.91
C LEU A 120 11.49 -11.11 0.69
N SER A 121 10.30 -11.10 0.08
CA SER A 121 10.09 -11.69 -1.24
C SER A 121 10.87 -10.91 -2.29
N PRO A 122 11.45 -11.54 -3.33
CA PRO A 122 12.17 -10.83 -4.39
C PRO A 122 11.36 -9.72 -5.07
N CYS A 123 12.04 -8.64 -5.49
CA CYS A 123 11.47 -7.54 -6.28
C CYS A 123 12.28 -7.36 -7.56
N GLU A 124 11.75 -7.84 -8.68
CA GLU A 124 12.42 -7.86 -10.00
C GLU A 124 12.08 -6.62 -10.84
N GLY A 125 12.09 -5.45 -10.19
CA GLY A 125 11.78 -4.16 -10.82
C GLY A 125 10.31 -3.79 -10.82
N GLU A 126 9.93 -2.89 -11.74
CA GLU A 126 8.61 -2.25 -11.77
C GLU A 126 7.45 -3.24 -11.96
N ASP A 127 7.64 -4.25 -12.80
CA ASP A 127 6.61 -5.25 -13.09
C ASP A 127 6.21 -6.05 -11.84
N SER A 128 7.14 -6.34 -10.92
CA SER A 128 6.83 -6.97 -9.63
C SER A 128 5.94 -6.08 -8.77
N VAL A 129 6.19 -4.77 -8.75
CA VAL A 129 5.39 -3.80 -8.00
C VAL A 129 3.99 -3.68 -8.60
N LYS A 130 3.90 -3.55 -9.92
CA LYS A 130 2.63 -3.54 -10.66
C LYS A 130 1.82 -4.81 -10.38
N TRP A 131 2.46 -5.97 -10.43
CA TRP A 131 1.80 -7.25 -10.15
C TRP A 131 1.27 -7.32 -8.72
N SER A 132 2.08 -6.90 -7.74
CA SER A 132 1.68 -6.82 -6.34
C SER A 132 0.51 -5.87 -6.12
N TYR A 133 0.53 -4.70 -6.76
CA TYR A 133 -0.57 -3.75 -6.77
C TYR A 133 -1.87 -4.38 -7.34
N MET A 134 -1.79 -5.05 -8.48
CA MET A 134 -2.95 -5.69 -9.10
C MET A 134 -3.54 -6.81 -8.25
N ASN A 135 -2.71 -7.60 -7.56
CA ASN A 135 -3.21 -8.61 -6.63
C ASN A 135 -3.87 -7.99 -5.40
N SER A 136 -3.26 -6.95 -4.83
CA SER A 136 -3.86 -6.19 -3.74
C SER A 136 -5.23 -5.63 -4.13
N LEU A 137 -5.36 -5.12 -5.37
CA LEU A 137 -6.64 -4.62 -5.89
C LEU A 137 -7.68 -5.73 -6.07
N LYS A 138 -7.27 -6.92 -6.52
CA LYS A 138 -8.17 -8.09 -6.62
C LYS A 138 -8.65 -8.52 -5.24
N GLU A 139 -7.76 -8.58 -4.25
CA GLU A 139 -8.09 -8.94 -2.87
C GLU A 139 -9.06 -7.93 -2.26
N ALA A 140 -8.77 -6.63 -2.39
CA ALA A 140 -9.66 -5.56 -1.93
C ALA A 140 -11.05 -5.67 -2.60
N THR A 141 -11.08 -5.89 -3.92
CA THR A 141 -12.34 -6.03 -4.67
C THR A 141 -13.14 -7.25 -4.21
N PHE A 142 -12.46 -8.37 -3.93
CA PHE A 142 -13.10 -9.57 -3.40
C PHE A 142 -13.71 -9.33 -2.02
N ILE A 143 -13.01 -8.61 -1.14
CA ILE A 143 -13.53 -8.23 0.18
C ILE A 143 -14.77 -7.34 0.04
N ILE A 144 -14.75 -6.37 -0.89
CA ILE A 144 -15.83 -5.40 -1.06
C ILE A 144 -17.07 -6.02 -1.72
N THR A 145 -16.89 -6.81 -2.78
CA THR A 145 -18.00 -7.24 -3.67
C THR A 145 -18.27 -8.75 -3.63
N GLY A 146 -17.50 -9.51 -2.84
CA GLY A 146 -17.56 -10.97 -2.78
C GLY A 146 -16.98 -11.70 -4.00
N ASN A 147 -16.41 -10.97 -4.97
CA ASN A 147 -15.69 -11.55 -6.11
C ASN A 147 -14.66 -10.55 -6.66
N SER A 148 -13.76 -10.98 -7.55
CA SER A 148 -12.75 -10.10 -8.16
C SER A 148 -12.92 -9.94 -9.69
N LYS A 149 -14.11 -10.26 -10.22
CA LYS A 149 -14.34 -10.34 -11.67
C LYS A 149 -14.12 -9.00 -12.38
N SER A 150 -14.45 -7.87 -11.75
CA SER A 150 -14.24 -6.55 -12.36
C SER A 150 -12.77 -6.25 -12.62
N VAL A 151 -11.88 -6.62 -11.70
CA VAL A 151 -10.43 -6.47 -11.87
C VAL A 151 -9.88 -7.55 -12.81
N MET A 152 -10.31 -8.81 -12.67
CA MET A 152 -9.83 -9.91 -13.51
C MET A 152 -10.21 -9.74 -15.00
N ASN A 153 -11.38 -9.17 -15.28
CA ASN A 153 -11.86 -8.94 -16.64
C ASN A 153 -11.41 -7.60 -17.23
N MET A 154 -10.61 -6.83 -16.49
CA MET A 154 -10.04 -5.57 -17.00
C MET A 154 -9.06 -5.87 -18.14
N SER A 155 -9.14 -5.09 -19.23
CA SER A 155 -8.20 -5.22 -20.34
C SER A 155 -6.76 -4.96 -19.88
N HIS A 156 -5.78 -5.54 -20.56
CA HIS A 156 -4.38 -5.29 -20.22
C HIS A 156 -4.03 -3.80 -20.34
N ALA A 157 -4.59 -3.10 -21.33
CA ALA A 157 -4.40 -1.66 -21.52
C ALA A 157 -4.95 -0.85 -20.33
N ASP A 158 -6.15 -1.19 -19.84
CA ASP A 158 -6.73 -0.53 -18.67
C ASP A 158 -5.91 -0.81 -17.40
N GLN A 159 -5.39 -2.04 -17.23
CA GLN A 159 -4.51 -2.39 -16.11
C GLN A 159 -3.21 -1.56 -16.12
N VAL A 160 -2.58 -1.42 -17.30
CA VAL A 160 -1.40 -0.56 -17.48
C VAL A 160 -1.75 0.89 -17.16
N ALA A 161 -2.82 1.43 -17.73
CA ALA A 161 -3.20 2.83 -17.53
C ALA A 161 -3.59 3.13 -16.07
N LEU A 162 -4.20 2.18 -15.36
CA LEU A 162 -4.52 2.30 -13.94
C LEU A 162 -3.23 2.39 -13.11
N TRP A 163 -2.28 1.49 -13.39
CA TRP A 163 -0.99 1.45 -12.72
C TRP A 163 -0.18 2.73 -12.95
N GLU A 164 -0.08 3.17 -14.21
CA GLU A 164 0.61 4.41 -14.56
C GLU A 164 -0.01 5.63 -13.87
N SER A 165 -1.34 5.64 -13.70
CA SER A 165 -2.03 6.71 -12.99
C SER A 165 -1.57 6.79 -11.54
N VAL A 166 -1.44 5.64 -10.85
CA VAL A 166 -0.91 5.57 -9.48
C VAL A 166 0.54 6.05 -9.41
N MET A 167 1.40 5.57 -10.31
CA MET A 167 2.81 5.96 -10.34
C MET A 167 3.01 7.47 -10.54
N LYS A 168 2.20 8.07 -11.43
CA LYS A 168 2.29 9.48 -11.81
C LYS A 168 1.49 10.40 -10.88
N GLY A 169 0.77 9.86 -9.89
CA GLY A 169 -0.16 10.64 -9.06
C GLY A 169 -1.30 11.28 -9.86
N ASN A 170 -1.68 10.70 -11.00
CA ASN A 170 -2.77 11.19 -11.85
C ASN A 170 -4.14 10.69 -11.36
N LEU A 171 -4.76 11.46 -10.48
CA LEU A 171 -6.08 11.14 -9.92
C LEU A 171 -7.18 11.03 -10.99
N ASP A 172 -7.18 11.91 -11.98
CA ASP A 172 -8.23 11.95 -13.00
C ASP A 172 -8.14 10.73 -13.93
N GLY A 173 -6.92 10.35 -14.32
CA GLY A 173 -6.65 9.12 -15.07
C GLY A 173 -7.11 7.88 -14.30
N TYR A 174 -6.83 7.83 -13.00
CA TYR A 174 -7.29 6.75 -12.14
C TYR A 174 -8.81 6.69 -12.04
N LYS A 175 -9.49 7.80 -11.76
CA LYS A 175 -10.96 7.88 -11.64
C LYS A 175 -11.67 7.40 -12.92
N ASN A 176 -11.14 7.79 -14.08
CA ASN A 176 -11.71 7.39 -15.37
C ASN A 176 -11.73 5.86 -15.54
N ILE A 177 -10.71 5.16 -15.04
CA ILE A 177 -10.63 3.70 -15.12
C ILE A 177 -11.38 3.05 -13.95
N SER A 178 -11.25 3.60 -12.74
CA SER A 178 -11.84 3.02 -11.52
C SER A 178 -13.36 3.05 -11.52
N THR A 179 -14.01 4.01 -12.18
CA THR A 179 -15.47 4.02 -12.38
C THR A 179 -15.97 2.75 -13.10
N ARG A 180 -15.13 2.13 -13.94
CA ARG A 180 -15.44 0.90 -14.66
C ARG A 180 -15.30 -0.35 -13.78
N LEU A 181 -14.54 -0.26 -12.69
CA LEU A 181 -14.38 -1.35 -11.71
C LEU A 181 -15.65 -1.61 -10.90
N LYS A 182 -16.62 -0.67 -10.92
CA LYS A 182 -17.90 -0.77 -10.20
C LYS A 182 -17.71 -1.24 -8.76
N LEU A 183 -16.67 -0.74 -8.09
CA LEU A 183 -16.51 -0.89 -6.65
C LEU A 183 -17.66 -0.10 -6.02
N GLY A 184 -18.79 -0.77 -5.80
CA GLY A 184 -20.00 -0.15 -5.28
C GLY A 184 -19.74 0.45 -3.90
N PRO A 185 -20.50 1.48 -3.49
CA PRO A 185 -20.46 1.95 -2.12
C PRO A 185 -20.80 0.78 -1.17
N PHE A 186 -20.16 0.78 -0.01
CA PHE A 186 -20.31 -0.19 1.09
C PHE A 186 -21.69 -0.16 1.76
N GLU A 187 -22.76 0.07 1.01
CA GLU A 187 -24.09 0.29 1.58
C GLU A 187 -25.03 -0.85 1.18
N ASP A 188 -25.63 -1.43 2.22
CA ASP A 188 -26.67 -2.48 2.29
C ASP A 188 -26.27 -3.97 2.36
N ASP A 189 -25.31 -4.48 1.58
CA ASP A 189 -25.22 -5.94 1.43
C ASP A 189 -24.53 -6.70 2.59
N VAL A 190 -23.61 -6.04 3.31
CA VAL A 190 -22.90 -6.66 4.45
C VAL A 190 -23.79 -6.75 5.69
N LEU A 191 -24.63 -5.74 5.94
CA LEU A 191 -25.57 -5.72 7.06
C LEU A 191 -26.67 -6.78 6.87
N VAL A 192 -27.13 -6.98 5.63
CA VAL A 192 -28.11 -8.02 5.31
C VAL A 192 -27.52 -9.42 5.49
N ARG A 193 -26.26 -9.64 5.08
CA ARG A 193 -25.61 -10.95 5.26
C ARG A 193 -25.29 -11.27 6.72
N THR A 194 -24.81 -10.30 7.51
CA THR A 194 -24.59 -10.50 8.96
C THR A 194 -25.90 -10.74 9.69
N ALA A 195 -26.94 -9.94 9.41
CA ALA A 195 -28.27 -10.11 10.01
C ALA A 195 -28.98 -11.41 9.57
N SER A 196 -28.69 -11.93 8.37
CA SER A 196 -29.23 -13.21 7.89
C SER A 196 -28.54 -14.40 8.55
N VAL A 197 -27.22 -14.32 8.74
CA VAL A 197 -26.44 -15.33 9.48
C VAL A 197 -26.82 -15.34 10.97
N GLU A 198 -27.08 -14.17 11.57
CA GLU A 198 -27.59 -14.07 12.94
C GLU A 198 -29.01 -14.60 13.11
N ARG A 199 -29.91 -14.36 12.15
CA ARG A 199 -31.26 -14.94 12.16
C ARG A 199 -31.26 -16.47 12.00
N GLN A 200 -30.39 -17.02 11.15
CA GLN A 200 -30.22 -18.48 11.04
C GLN A 200 -29.58 -19.09 12.29
N ARG A 201 -28.70 -18.35 12.98
CA ARG A 201 -28.07 -18.79 14.24
C ARG A 201 -29.06 -18.79 15.40
N GLN A 202 -29.97 -17.81 15.46
CA GLN A 202 -31.03 -17.73 16.48
C GLN A 202 -32.17 -18.73 16.29
N GLN A 203 -32.40 -19.24 15.07
CA GLN A 203 -33.39 -20.32 14.84
C GLN A 203 -32.84 -21.72 15.15
N ASN A 204 -31.53 -21.89 15.31
CA ASN A 204 -30.89 -23.19 15.55
C ASN A 204 -30.34 -23.37 16.97
N SER A 205 -30.62 -22.46 17.90
CA SER A 205 -30.05 -22.48 19.26
C SER A 205 -31.12 -22.47 20.35
N ASP A 206 -31.86 -23.57 20.48
CA ASP A 206 -32.50 -23.97 21.75
C ASP A 206 -31.59 -25.00 22.45
N GLU A 207 -30.45 -24.55 22.98
CA GLU A 207 -29.67 -25.24 24.04
C GLU A 207 -28.87 -24.20 24.86
N PRO A 208 -28.64 -24.42 26.17
CA PRO A 208 -28.26 -23.36 27.11
C PRO A 208 -26.77 -22.95 27.07
N GLU A 209 -26.54 -21.68 27.42
CA GLU A 209 -25.33 -20.85 27.31
C GLU A 209 -24.03 -21.32 27.99
N SER A 210 -22.90 -20.79 27.49
CA SER A 210 -21.72 -20.42 28.30
C SER A 210 -21.01 -19.16 27.73
N PRO A 211 -20.26 -18.39 28.55
CA PRO A 211 -20.13 -16.94 28.41
C PRO A 211 -19.02 -16.54 27.42
N GLY A 212 -19.37 -15.67 26.48
CA GLY A 212 -18.42 -15.08 25.55
C GLY A 212 -19.12 -14.21 24.52
N SER A 213 -19.58 -13.03 24.95
CA SER A 213 -20.08 -12.01 24.02
C SER A 213 -18.89 -11.50 23.18
N SER A 214 -18.71 -12.07 21.99
CA SER A 214 -17.76 -11.57 21.00
C SER A 214 -18.42 -10.43 20.22
N LYS A 215 -17.88 -9.21 20.43
CA LYS A 215 -18.25 -8.06 19.62
C LYS A 215 -17.83 -8.28 18.15
N PRO A 216 -18.63 -7.84 17.17
CA PRO A 216 -18.26 -7.91 15.75
C PRO A 216 -17.05 -6.99 15.47
N TRP A 217 -16.13 -7.51 14.66
CA TRP A 217 -14.86 -6.89 14.32
C TRP A 217 -15.08 -5.78 13.29
N SER A 218 -14.49 -4.60 13.53
CA SER A 218 -14.53 -3.48 12.59
C SER A 218 -13.61 -3.74 11.39
N LEU A 219 -13.78 -3.00 10.29
CA LEU A 219 -12.88 -3.04 9.13
C LEU A 219 -11.42 -2.75 9.52
N PHE A 220 -11.22 -1.96 10.58
CA PHE A 220 -9.92 -1.68 11.18
C PHE A 220 -9.33 -2.93 11.85
N ASP A 221 -10.17 -3.75 12.49
CA ASP A 221 -9.73 -4.99 13.14
C ASP A 221 -9.42 -6.08 12.11
N TYR A 222 -10.11 -6.11 10.96
CA TYR A 222 -9.81 -7.04 9.86
C TYR A 222 -8.52 -6.68 9.11
N THR A 223 -8.31 -5.39 8.84
CA THR A 223 -7.05 -4.91 8.24
C THR A 223 -5.87 -5.13 9.18
N TYR A 224 -6.05 -4.89 10.48
CA TYR A 224 -5.07 -5.20 11.51
C TYR A 224 -4.80 -6.71 11.66
N ALA A 225 -5.82 -7.57 11.59
CA ALA A 225 -5.67 -9.02 11.66
C ALA A 225 -5.00 -9.62 10.41
N MET A 226 -5.35 -9.12 9.22
CA MET A 226 -4.67 -9.48 7.96
C MET A 226 -3.20 -9.06 8.02
N PHE A 227 -2.92 -7.84 8.48
CA PHE A 227 -1.56 -7.32 8.62
C PHE A 227 -0.72 -8.10 9.65
N LYS A 228 -1.31 -8.49 10.79
CA LYS A 228 -0.67 -9.39 11.78
C LYS A 228 -0.37 -10.77 11.22
N LYS A 229 -1.25 -11.33 10.39
CA LYS A 229 -1.04 -12.64 9.77
C LYS A 229 0.10 -12.60 8.74
N THR A 230 0.22 -11.50 7.99
CA THR A 230 1.32 -11.24 7.05
C THR A 230 2.64 -10.84 7.73
N LEU A 231 2.64 -10.53 9.03
CA LEU A 231 3.85 -10.26 9.83
C LEU A 231 4.29 -11.48 10.67
N SER A 232 3.48 -12.53 10.74
CA SER A 232 3.75 -13.74 11.51
C SER A 232 4.15 -14.95 10.63
N THR A 233 4.42 -14.70 9.36
CA THR A 233 5.02 -15.65 8.41
C THR A 233 6.21 -14.96 7.77
#